data_AF-A0A9P6IQT1-F1
#
_entry.id   AF-A0A9P6IQT1-F1
#
_cell.length_a   1.000
_cell.length_b   1.000
_cell.length_c   1.000
_cell.angle_alpha   90.00
_cell.angle_beta   90.00
_cell.angle_gamma   90.00
#
_symmetry.space_group_name_H-M   'P 1'
#
loop_
_entity.id
_entity.type
_entity.pdbx_description
1 polymer ?
#
loop_
_entity_poly.entity_id
_entity_poly.type
_entity_poly.pdbx_seq_one_letter_code
_entity_poly.pdbx_strand_id
1 'polypeptide(L)'
;AGKSTFIESAKLYADPSYVVNDDRIGIGNESHTQGVHVEEVTTSLPIYRLYDLNDSRELDTSQIKDEKAFKTLLVREDDLELRAEEVPGSKLVRFRIFDTPGLDDTNGNDIQNIARIFSALATVNTFNLIIIVDSHYVPLIPSQKSAFATYFDLFQEWKDLLTIVHTHVPNRHRYPGVNTKLDDKLSERSMFFNQTLGREIPSKRIDCNLEEAGPAHIWLTRNTIREILEIATVKIPVTRERTHVHKLQMMTAIDDIVHRRYEGKLDPAHKACDSLRKLSEAAQLALKIEDTKREITRINELLRQYDMFRQHWVKSGVLQEVLLDYFYKFEHGNTRQDIERWRSELNTLNTRLEDQNRKHTTLTVIAQHNAGDPSENMEQLMSKISKYRM
;
A
#
# COMPACT_ATOMS: atom_id res chain seq x y z
N ALA A 1 5.71 -4.39 13.21
CA ALA A 1 6.80 -3.80 13.99
C ALA A 1 8.05 -3.58 13.13
N GLY A 2 9.00 -4.53 13.06
CA GLY A 2 10.33 -4.28 12.47
C GLY A 2 10.36 -3.81 11.01
N LYS A 3 9.51 -4.39 10.12
CA LYS A 3 9.46 -3.99 8.70
C LYS A 3 9.06 -2.54 8.51
N SER A 4 7.99 -2.13 9.18
CA SER A 4 7.53 -0.74 9.21
C SER A 4 8.64 0.18 9.72
N THR A 5 9.33 -0.18 10.81
CA THR A 5 10.44 0.62 11.32
C THR A 5 11.54 0.81 10.27
N PHE A 6 11.91 -0.24 9.54
CA PHE A 6 12.89 -0.12 8.46
C PHE A 6 12.42 0.84 7.36
N ILE A 7 11.15 0.75 6.93
CA ILE A 7 10.57 1.62 5.90
C ILE A 7 10.54 3.08 6.36
N GLU A 8 10.04 3.34 7.56
CA GLU A 8 9.99 4.69 8.13
C GLU A 8 11.41 5.26 8.32
N SER A 9 12.37 4.42 8.72
CA SER A 9 13.79 4.79 8.80
C SER A 9 14.38 5.15 7.44
N ALA A 10 14.01 4.42 6.38
CA ALA A 10 14.44 4.67 5.01
C ALA A 10 13.87 5.98 4.45
N LYS A 11 12.60 6.27 4.72
CA LYS A 11 11.96 7.55 4.36
C LYS A 11 12.63 8.72 5.07
N LEU A 12 12.79 8.60 6.39
CA LEU A 12 13.42 9.63 7.21
C LEU A 12 14.92 9.80 6.88
N TYR A 13 15.58 8.76 6.34
CA TYR A 13 16.95 8.85 5.83
C TYR A 13 17.02 9.64 4.53
N ALA A 14 16.06 9.42 3.64
CA ALA A 14 16.01 10.10 2.35
C ALA A 14 15.58 11.57 2.49
N ASP A 15 14.70 11.85 3.44
CA ASP A 15 14.17 13.18 3.73
C ASP A 15 14.17 13.40 5.26
N PRO A 16 15.12 14.18 5.80
CA PRO A 16 15.17 14.51 7.23
C PRO A 16 13.95 15.30 7.74
N SER A 17 13.14 15.88 6.84
CA SER A 17 11.90 16.58 7.20
C SER A 17 10.66 15.67 7.24
N TYR A 18 10.82 14.41 6.85
CA TYR A 18 9.76 13.41 6.92
C TYR A 18 9.28 13.23 8.36
N VAL A 19 7.96 13.22 8.57
CA VAL A 19 7.36 12.93 9.87
C VAL A 19 7.07 11.44 9.94
N VAL A 20 7.65 10.78 10.93
CA VAL A 20 7.49 9.33 11.14
C VAL A 20 6.04 9.02 11.48
N ASN A 21 5.51 7.95 10.90
CA ASN A 21 4.20 7.44 11.29
C ASN A 21 4.35 6.41 12.42
N ASP A 22 4.24 6.89 13.66
CA ASP A 22 4.38 6.06 14.87
C ASP A 22 3.33 4.95 14.97
N ASP A 23 2.13 5.14 14.42
CA ASP A 23 1.08 4.11 14.41
C ASP A 23 1.53 2.84 13.66
N ARG A 24 2.54 2.96 12.79
CA ARG A 24 3.12 1.83 12.05
C ARG A 24 4.27 1.17 12.81
N ILE A 25 4.89 1.85 13.78
CA ILE A 25 6.03 1.37 14.56
C ILE A 25 5.51 0.53 15.73
N GLY A 26 5.23 -0.74 15.44
CA GLY A 26 4.91 -1.71 16.48
C GLY A 26 6.11 -2.17 17.29
N ILE A 27 5.84 -2.78 18.44
CA ILE A 27 6.82 -3.49 19.27
C ILE A 27 6.71 -4.99 19.00
N GLY A 28 7.82 -5.67 18.71
CA GLY A 28 7.88 -7.13 18.61
C GLY A 28 7.89 -7.71 17.19
N ASN A 29 7.28 -8.89 17.01
CA ASN A 29 7.28 -9.64 15.73
C ASN A 29 5.98 -9.51 14.93
N GLU A 30 4.94 -8.92 15.51
CA GLU A 30 3.67 -8.76 14.80
C GLU A 30 3.83 -7.79 13.63
N SER A 31 3.28 -8.16 12.48
CA SER A 31 3.31 -7.39 11.25
C SER A 31 2.02 -6.59 11.10
N HIS A 32 2.13 -5.27 11.24
CA HIS A 32 0.99 -4.38 10.94
C HIS A 32 0.56 -4.41 9.47
N THR A 33 1.37 -5.02 8.62
CA THR A 33 1.14 -5.16 7.18
C THR A 33 0.20 -6.33 6.89
N GLN A 34 -1.04 -6.03 6.50
CA GLN A 34 -2.07 -7.03 6.14
C GLN A 34 -2.10 -7.35 4.63
N GLY A 35 -1.61 -6.42 3.80
CA GLY A 35 -1.55 -6.53 2.35
C GLY A 35 -0.16 -6.22 1.82
N VAL A 36 0.05 -6.39 0.52
CA VAL A 36 1.31 -5.97 -0.11
C VAL A 36 1.19 -4.50 -0.48
N HIS A 37 2.15 -3.70 -0.03
CA HIS A 37 2.21 -2.27 -0.32
C HIS A 37 3.53 -1.93 -0.99
N VAL A 38 3.51 -0.93 -1.87
CA VAL A 38 4.73 -0.40 -2.50
C VAL A 38 5.01 0.97 -1.91
N GLU A 39 6.14 1.09 -1.26
CA GLU A 39 6.65 2.34 -0.70
C GLU A 39 7.77 2.85 -1.58
N GLU A 40 7.78 4.15 -1.90
CA GLU A 40 8.83 4.75 -2.70
C GLU A 40 9.72 5.64 -1.84
N VAL A 41 11.04 5.47 -1.98
CA VAL A 41 12.06 6.27 -1.31
C VAL A 41 13.04 6.75 -2.37
N THR A 42 13.29 8.06 -2.44
CA THR A 42 14.21 8.64 -3.42
C THR A 42 15.33 9.38 -2.71
N THR A 43 16.59 9.00 -2.96
CA THR A 43 17.75 9.56 -2.23
C THR A 43 19.01 9.49 -3.08
N SER A 44 19.93 10.44 -2.88
CA SER A 44 21.29 10.46 -3.42
C SER A 44 22.27 9.57 -2.64
N LEU A 45 21.78 8.89 -1.60
CA LEU A 45 22.57 8.10 -0.65
C LEU A 45 23.67 8.92 0.08
N PRO A 46 23.34 10.08 0.67
CA PRO A 46 24.31 10.92 1.37
C PRO A 46 24.91 10.19 2.57
N ILE A 47 26.19 10.43 2.84
CA ILE A 47 26.84 9.92 4.05
C ILE A 47 26.52 10.87 5.19
N TYR A 48 26.15 10.33 6.34
CA TYR A 48 25.96 11.14 7.54
C TYR A 48 27.25 11.16 8.35
N ARG A 49 27.72 12.35 8.72
CA ARG A 49 28.95 12.54 9.51
C ARG A 49 28.67 13.30 10.80
N LEU A 50 29.41 12.94 11.85
CA LEU A 50 29.35 13.61 13.14
C LEU A 50 30.41 14.71 13.22
N TYR A 51 30.00 15.88 13.70
CA TYR A 51 30.87 17.01 13.94
C TYR A 51 30.83 17.38 15.42
N ASP A 52 32.00 17.70 15.96
CA ASP A 52 32.13 18.29 17.29
C ASP A 52 31.85 19.79 17.20
N LEU A 53 30.85 20.29 17.93
CA LEU A 53 30.48 21.69 17.94
C LEU A 53 31.55 22.57 18.59
N ASN A 54 32.31 22.04 19.55
CA ASN A 54 33.32 22.82 20.26
C ASN A 54 34.51 23.16 19.36
N ASP A 55 34.96 22.20 18.55
CA ASP A 55 36.13 22.34 17.69
C ASP A 55 35.77 22.51 16.21
N SER A 56 34.48 22.42 15.85
CA SER A 56 33.96 22.44 14.47
C SER A 56 34.65 21.44 13.54
N ARG A 57 35.05 20.28 14.08
CA ARG A 57 35.77 19.23 13.35
C ARG A 57 34.91 17.99 13.20
N GLU A 58 35.04 17.34 12.04
CA GLU A 58 34.48 16.00 11.84
C GLU A 58 35.15 15.03 12.83
N LEU A 59 34.33 14.23 13.50
CA LEU A 59 34.82 13.15 14.33
C LEU A 59 35.25 11.97 13.47
N ASP A 60 36.44 11.45 13.74
CA ASP A 60 36.91 10.20 13.12
C ASP A 60 36.13 9.01 13.68
N THR A 61 35.03 8.67 13.01
CA THR A 61 34.16 7.57 13.44
C THR A 61 34.81 6.20 13.30
N SER A 62 35.94 6.07 12.60
CA SER A 62 36.69 4.80 12.52
C SER A 62 37.31 4.40 13.87
N GLN A 63 37.40 5.35 14.80
CA GLN A 63 37.86 5.11 16.17
C GLN A 63 36.76 4.54 17.08
N ILE A 64 35.50 4.58 16.64
CA ILE A 64 34.36 4.04 17.36
C ILE A 64 34.28 2.54 17.11
N LYS A 65 35.20 1.79 17.73
CA LYS A 65 35.34 0.34 17.54
C LYS A 65 34.55 -0.49 18.54
N ASP A 66 34.14 0.12 19.66
CA ASP A 66 33.48 -0.57 20.76
C ASP A 66 32.44 0.32 21.47
N GLU A 67 31.70 -0.30 22.40
CA GLU A 67 30.70 0.42 23.21
C GLU A 67 31.32 1.50 24.09
N LYS A 68 32.55 1.35 24.57
CA LYS A 68 33.15 2.38 25.44
C LYS A 68 33.39 3.66 24.64
N ALA A 69 33.92 3.53 23.44
CA ALA A 69 34.07 4.63 22.50
C ALA A 69 32.69 5.23 22.15
N PHE A 70 31.69 4.40 21.88
CA PHE A 70 30.34 4.88 21.59
C PHE A 70 29.67 5.59 22.78
N LYS A 71 29.77 5.04 24.00
CA LYS A 71 29.28 5.66 25.24
C LYS A 71 29.91 7.02 25.47
N THR A 72 31.17 7.19 25.11
CA THR A 72 31.85 8.49 25.22
C THR A 72 31.18 9.53 24.31
N LEU A 73 30.69 9.13 23.13
CA LEU A 73 29.91 10.01 22.27
C LEU A 73 28.52 10.30 22.85
N LEU A 74 27.88 9.30 23.47
CA LEU A 74 26.57 9.47 24.09
C LEU A 74 26.60 10.48 25.26
N VAL A 75 27.70 10.53 26.01
CA VAL A 75 27.89 11.53 27.08
C VAL A 75 28.03 12.95 26.52
N ARG A 76 28.43 13.08 25.26
CA ARG A 76 28.69 14.35 24.58
C ARG A 76 27.58 14.72 23.59
N GLU A 77 26.39 14.14 23.67
CA GLU A 77 25.35 14.33 22.64
C GLU A 77 25.03 15.80 22.34
N ASP A 78 25.03 16.67 23.36
CA ASP A 78 24.78 18.12 23.21
C ASP A 78 25.93 18.87 22.51
N ASP A 79 27.14 18.28 22.48
CA ASP A 79 28.31 18.82 21.79
C ASP A 79 28.40 18.33 20.34
N LEU A 80 27.47 17.50 19.88
CA LEU A 80 27.55 16.86 18.57
C LEU A 80 26.52 17.44 17.60
N GLU A 81 26.93 17.54 16.35
CA GLU A 81 26.05 17.85 15.24
C GLU A 81 26.13 16.75 14.19
N LEU A 82 24.97 16.38 13.65
CA LEU A 82 24.89 15.45 12.54
C LEU A 82 24.70 16.23 11.23
N ARG A 83 25.56 15.99 10.25
CA ARG A 83 25.46 16.61 8.93
C ARG A 83 25.39 15.54 7.84
N ALA A 84 24.50 15.76 6.87
CA ALA A 84 24.46 14.96 5.65
C ALA A 84 25.45 15.53 4.64
N GLU A 85 26.27 14.67 4.04
CA GLU A 85 27.25 15.03 3.03
C GLU A 85 26.97 14.23 1.76
N GLU A 86 26.81 14.96 0.66
CA GLU A 86 26.67 14.37 -0.67
C GLU A 86 27.97 13.67 -1.08
N VAL A 87 27.85 12.43 -1.56
CA VAL A 87 29.00 11.71 -2.11
C VAL A 87 29.28 12.26 -3.51
N PRO A 88 30.50 12.75 -3.82
CA PRO A 88 30.80 13.28 -5.15
C PRO A 88 30.46 12.27 -6.27
N GLY A 89 29.63 12.70 -7.22
CA GLY A 89 29.18 11.84 -8.32
C GLY A 89 28.02 10.89 -7.96
N SER A 90 27.43 11.02 -6.77
CA SER A 90 26.20 10.33 -6.40
C SER A 90 25.09 10.64 -7.42
N LYS A 91 24.26 9.63 -7.69
CA LYS A 91 23.05 9.79 -8.50
C LYS A 91 21.86 9.64 -7.59
N LEU A 92 20.80 10.37 -7.92
CA LEU A 92 19.51 10.18 -7.28
C LEU A 92 18.96 8.80 -7.66
N VAL A 93 18.73 7.95 -6.66
CA VAL A 93 18.20 6.59 -6.84
C VAL A 93 16.79 6.52 -6.27
N ARG A 94 15.88 5.90 -7.03
CA ARG A 94 14.53 5.58 -6.57
C ARG A 94 14.46 4.12 -6.15
N PHE A 95 14.18 3.90 -4.88
CA PHE A 95 13.90 2.60 -4.29
C PHE A 95 12.39 2.37 -4.25
N ARG A 96 11.97 1.21 -4.75
CA ARG A 96 10.59 0.72 -4.63
C ARG A 96 10.62 -0.46 -3.67
N ILE A 97 10.12 -0.25 -2.46
CA ILE A 97 10.13 -1.23 -1.38
C ILE A 97 8.78 -1.93 -1.37
N PHE A 98 8.78 -3.23 -1.62
CA PHE A 98 7.59 -4.07 -1.54
C PHE A 98 7.45 -4.56 -0.10
N ASP A 99 6.61 -3.88 0.69
CA ASP A 99 6.25 -4.34 2.02
C ASP A 99 5.21 -5.45 1.91
N THR A 100 5.42 -6.54 2.65
CA THR A 100 4.59 -7.74 2.56
C THR A 100 3.98 -8.10 3.91
N PRO A 101 2.92 -8.91 3.95
CA PRO A 101 2.47 -9.50 5.19
C PRO A 101 3.59 -10.30 5.90
N GLY A 102 3.49 -10.43 7.21
CA GLY A 102 4.36 -11.30 7.99
C GLY A 102 4.16 -12.77 7.62
N LEU A 103 5.22 -13.57 7.72
CA LEU A 103 5.19 -15.00 7.42
C LEU A 103 4.39 -15.83 8.45
N ASP A 104 4.21 -15.28 9.65
CA ASP A 104 3.64 -15.98 10.82
C ASP A 104 2.94 -14.96 11.73
N ASP A 105 1.91 -14.30 11.21
CA ASP A 105 1.39 -13.08 11.85
C ASP A 105 -0.12 -13.08 12.13
N THR A 106 -0.82 -14.16 11.79
CA THR A 106 -2.29 -14.09 11.85
C THR A 106 -2.87 -15.47 12.07
N ASN A 107 -3.12 -15.88 13.32
CA ASN A 107 -4.14 -16.90 13.70
C ASN A 107 -4.27 -18.14 12.77
N GLY A 108 -3.18 -18.66 12.18
CA GLY A 108 -3.20 -19.79 11.23
C GLY A 108 -3.41 -19.46 9.73
N ASN A 109 -3.26 -18.21 9.29
CA ASN A 109 -3.41 -17.77 7.89
C ASN A 109 -2.09 -17.73 7.09
N ASP A 110 -1.04 -18.39 7.58
CA ASP A 110 0.32 -18.30 7.00
C ASP A 110 0.32 -18.64 5.50
N ILE A 111 -0.42 -19.67 5.09
CA ILE A 111 -0.58 -20.06 3.69
C ILE A 111 -1.12 -18.91 2.82
N GLN A 112 -2.07 -18.12 3.33
CA GLN A 112 -2.63 -16.99 2.61
C GLN A 112 -1.63 -15.84 2.50
N ASN A 113 -0.88 -15.55 3.57
CA ASN A 113 0.16 -14.53 3.57
C ASN A 113 1.28 -14.88 2.59
N ILE A 114 1.69 -16.14 2.58
CA ILE A 114 2.62 -16.70 1.60
C ILE A 114 2.09 -16.49 0.18
N ALA A 115 0.85 -16.91 -0.09
CA ALA A 115 0.24 -16.74 -1.41
C ALA A 115 0.21 -15.27 -1.86
N ARG A 116 -0.02 -14.32 -0.93
CA ARG A 116 0.06 -12.88 -1.19
C ARG A 116 1.48 -12.43 -1.54
N ILE A 117 2.49 -12.88 -0.79
CA ILE A 117 3.91 -12.61 -1.07
C ILE A 117 4.27 -13.12 -2.47
N PHE A 118 3.92 -14.37 -2.79
CA PHE A 118 4.16 -14.96 -4.11
C PHE A 118 3.44 -14.21 -5.23
N SER A 119 2.18 -13.83 -4.99
CA SER A 119 1.41 -13.05 -5.97
C SER A 119 2.07 -11.70 -6.23
N ALA A 120 2.57 -11.03 -5.19
CA ALA A 120 3.31 -9.78 -5.35
C ALA A 120 4.62 -9.99 -6.10
N LEU A 121 5.43 -10.99 -5.72
CA LEU A 121 6.65 -11.32 -6.44
C LEU A 121 6.38 -11.61 -7.93
N ALA A 122 5.27 -12.25 -8.25
CA ALA A 122 4.87 -12.50 -9.64
C ALA A 122 4.51 -11.22 -10.42
N THR A 123 4.14 -10.12 -9.75
CA THR A 123 3.93 -8.81 -10.38
C THR A 123 5.22 -8.00 -10.55
N VAL A 124 6.29 -8.39 -9.86
CA VAL A 124 7.58 -7.70 -9.92
C VAL A 124 8.41 -8.25 -11.07
N ASN A 125 8.69 -7.42 -12.07
CA ASN A 125 9.53 -7.82 -13.21
C ASN A 125 10.99 -8.06 -12.81
N THR A 126 11.49 -7.26 -11.86
CA THR A 126 12.87 -7.31 -11.36
C THR A 126 12.96 -6.86 -9.91
N PHE A 127 13.81 -7.51 -9.12
CA PHE A 127 14.19 -7.04 -7.79
C PHE A 127 15.70 -7.20 -7.56
N ASN A 128 16.26 -6.36 -6.68
CA ASN A 128 17.70 -6.28 -6.44
C ASN A 128 18.13 -6.82 -5.07
N LEU A 129 17.22 -6.80 -4.09
CA LEU A 129 17.51 -7.14 -2.69
C LEU A 129 16.25 -7.69 -2.04
N ILE A 130 16.40 -8.74 -1.26
CA ILE A 130 15.38 -9.28 -0.35
C ILE A 130 15.87 -9.04 1.07
N ILE A 131 15.05 -8.36 1.86
CA ILE A 131 15.36 -8.02 3.25
C ILE A 131 14.51 -8.88 4.16
N ILE A 132 15.16 -9.70 4.99
CA ILE A 132 14.50 -10.43 6.07
C ILE A 132 14.61 -9.59 7.33
N VAL A 133 13.47 -9.12 7.80
CA VAL A 133 13.40 -8.30 9.00
C VAL A 133 12.90 -9.14 10.17
N ASP A 134 13.66 -9.09 11.25
CA ASP A 134 13.43 -9.89 12.45
C ASP A 134 13.66 -9.04 13.71
N SER A 135 12.88 -9.23 14.77
CA SER A 135 13.04 -8.47 16.02
C SER A 135 13.90 -9.23 17.01
N HIS A 136 14.92 -8.57 17.57
CA HIS A 136 15.80 -9.22 18.55
C HIS A 136 15.07 -9.63 19.84
N TYR A 137 13.93 -8.99 20.16
CA TYR A 137 13.16 -9.27 21.38
C TYR A 137 12.51 -10.66 21.36
N VAL A 138 12.09 -11.13 20.19
CA VAL A 138 11.28 -12.33 20.06
C VAL A 138 12.10 -13.43 19.38
N PRO A 139 12.31 -14.60 20.02
CA PRO A 139 13.09 -15.67 19.44
C PRO A 139 12.39 -16.29 18.22
N LEU A 140 13.19 -16.80 17.27
CA LEU A 140 12.66 -17.59 16.16
C LEU A 140 12.10 -18.91 16.69
N ILE A 141 10.77 -19.06 16.62
CA ILE A 141 10.11 -20.30 17.03
C ILE A 141 10.28 -21.39 15.96
N PRO A 142 10.13 -22.70 16.30
CA PRO A 142 10.35 -23.79 15.36
C PRO A 142 9.53 -23.70 14.06
N SER A 143 8.28 -23.23 14.11
CA SER A 143 7.44 -23.02 12.93
C SER A 143 8.06 -22.01 11.97
N GLN A 144 8.56 -20.88 12.49
CA GLN A 144 9.25 -19.85 11.72
C GLN A 144 10.54 -20.39 11.10
N LYS A 145 11.34 -21.15 11.87
CA LYS A 145 12.55 -21.80 11.36
C LYS A 145 12.21 -22.75 10.20
N SER A 146 11.16 -23.55 10.34
CA SER A 146 10.69 -24.45 9.28
C SER A 146 10.19 -23.70 8.05
N ALA A 147 9.47 -22.60 8.24
CA ALA A 147 8.96 -21.78 7.15
C ALA A 147 10.12 -21.14 6.37
N PHE A 148 11.08 -20.52 7.06
CA PHE A 148 12.28 -19.96 6.44
C PHE A 148 13.06 -21.00 5.64
N ALA A 149 13.30 -22.19 6.21
CA ALA A 149 13.96 -23.28 5.48
C ALA A 149 13.21 -23.64 4.19
N THR A 150 11.89 -23.78 4.27
CA THR A 150 11.04 -24.07 3.10
C THR A 150 11.16 -22.97 2.03
N TYR A 151 11.16 -21.69 2.42
CA TYR A 151 11.29 -20.60 1.45
C TYR A 151 12.68 -20.52 0.83
N PHE A 152 13.73 -20.78 1.60
CA PHE A 152 15.08 -20.77 1.05
C PHE A 152 15.33 -21.91 0.07
N ASP A 153 14.68 -23.05 0.28
CA ASP A 153 14.68 -24.14 -0.70
C ASP A 153 13.92 -23.77 -1.98
N LEU A 154 12.83 -23.00 -1.88
CA LEU A 154 12.09 -22.49 -3.04
C LEU A 154 12.90 -21.48 -3.87
N PHE A 155 13.84 -20.79 -3.25
CA PHE A 155 14.53 -19.64 -3.82
C PHE A 155 16.06 -19.75 -3.72
N GLN A 156 16.60 -20.91 -4.08
CA GLN A 156 18.05 -21.13 -4.05
C GLN A 156 18.84 -20.15 -4.92
N GLU A 157 18.22 -19.64 -5.99
CA GLU A 157 18.83 -18.65 -6.89
C GLU A 157 18.90 -17.25 -6.26
N TRP A 158 18.12 -16.99 -5.20
CA TRP A 158 18.01 -15.65 -4.58
C TRP A 158 18.90 -15.49 -3.37
N LYS A 159 19.66 -16.52 -2.99
CA LYS A 159 20.53 -16.51 -1.81
C LYS A 159 21.51 -15.33 -1.83
N ASP A 160 21.97 -14.95 -3.01
CA ASP A 160 22.88 -13.81 -3.24
C ASP A 160 22.25 -12.45 -3.00
N LEU A 161 20.92 -12.38 -2.95
CA LEU A 161 20.13 -11.16 -2.80
C LEU A 161 19.60 -11.00 -1.39
N LEU A 162 19.89 -11.91 -0.46
CA LEU A 162 19.37 -11.85 0.90
C LEU A 162 20.24 -10.98 1.80
N THR A 163 19.59 -10.19 2.64
CA THR A 163 20.21 -9.48 3.77
C THR A 163 19.26 -9.57 4.96
N ILE A 164 19.82 -9.79 6.14
CA ILE A 164 19.06 -9.87 7.38
C ILE A 164 19.16 -8.52 8.11
N VAL A 165 18.04 -8.03 8.61
CA VAL A 165 17.96 -6.81 9.40
C VAL A 165 17.34 -7.15 10.75
N HIS A 166 18.17 -7.13 11.78
CA HIS A 166 17.75 -7.27 13.17
C HIS A 166 17.29 -5.92 13.69
N THR A 167 16.03 -5.83 14.07
CA THR A 167 15.39 -4.61 14.55
C THR A 167 15.31 -4.57 16.06
N HIS A 168 14.99 -3.38 16.57
CA HIS A 168 14.91 -3.04 17.98
C HIS A 168 16.23 -3.19 18.72
N VAL A 169 17.36 -3.40 18.04
CA VAL A 169 18.65 -3.58 18.71
C VAL A 169 19.10 -2.22 19.24
N PRO A 170 19.11 -2.00 20.58
CA PRO A 170 19.44 -0.69 21.11
C PRO A 170 20.84 -0.29 20.68
N ASN A 171 21.03 0.97 20.29
CA ASN A 171 22.31 1.45 19.74
C ASN A 171 23.53 1.13 20.62
N ARG A 172 23.39 1.24 21.94
CA ARG A 172 24.40 0.84 22.92
C ARG A 172 24.85 -0.62 22.82
N HIS A 173 24.05 -1.50 22.22
CA HIS A 173 24.32 -2.93 22.05
C HIS A 173 24.56 -3.32 20.58
N ARG A 174 24.78 -2.36 19.67
CA ARG A 174 25.08 -2.69 18.27
C ARG A 174 26.48 -3.25 18.07
N TYR A 175 27.46 -2.90 18.92
CA TYR A 175 28.82 -3.43 18.80
C TYR A 175 28.93 -4.84 19.41
N PRO A 176 29.60 -5.79 18.73
CA PRO A 176 29.84 -7.12 19.27
C PRO A 176 30.66 -7.10 20.57
N GLY A 177 30.37 -8.04 21.48
CA GLY A 177 31.09 -8.23 22.75
C GLY A 177 30.57 -7.38 23.92
N VAL A 178 29.55 -6.57 23.67
CA VAL A 178 29.01 -5.59 24.61
C VAL A 178 27.93 -6.19 25.49
N ASN A 179 27.04 -6.93 24.86
CA ASN A 179 26.00 -7.67 25.54
C ASN A 179 26.09 -9.09 25.05
N THR A 180 26.92 -9.88 25.72
CA THR A 180 27.20 -11.27 25.36
C THR A 180 25.90 -12.06 25.17
N LYS A 181 24.89 -11.86 26.03
CA LYS A 181 23.57 -12.51 25.88
C LYS A 181 22.83 -12.09 24.60
N LEU A 182 22.91 -10.82 24.20
CA LEU A 182 22.29 -10.36 22.97
C LEU A 182 23.08 -10.86 21.76
N ASP A 183 24.41 -10.75 21.80
CA ASP A 183 25.28 -11.22 20.74
C ASP A 183 25.15 -12.74 20.55
N ASP A 184 25.02 -13.52 21.61
CA ASP A 184 24.75 -14.97 21.56
C ASP A 184 23.43 -15.24 20.85
N LYS A 185 22.36 -14.49 21.18
CA LYS A 185 21.05 -14.62 20.51
C LYS A 185 21.11 -14.25 19.03
N LEU A 186 21.78 -13.15 18.69
CA LEU A 186 21.92 -12.71 17.30
C LEU A 186 22.83 -13.66 16.51
N SER A 187 23.85 -14.20 17.16
CA SER A 187 24.77 -15.21 16.63
C SER A 187 24.02 -16.52 16.37
N GLU A 188 23.19 -17.01 17.30
CA GLU A 188 22.35 -18.21 17.09
C GLU A 188 21.43 -18.04 15.87
N ARG A 189 20.82 -16.86 15.70
CA ARG A 189 19.97 -16.57 14.53
C ARG A 189 20.77 -16.52 13.25
N SER A 190 21.91 -15.82 13.27
CA SER A 190 22.81 -15.76 12.11
C SER A 190 23.30 -17.15 11.73
N MET A 191 23.66 -17.99 12.71
CA MET A 191 24.02 -19.39 12.50
C MET A 191 22.88 -20.18 11.89
N PHE A 192 21.64 -20.03 12.39
CA PHE A 192 20.47 -20.68 11.78
C PHE A 192 20.35 -20.32 10.30
N PHE A 193 20.28 -19.02 9.97
CA PHE A 193 20.15 -18.59 8.59
C PHE A 193 21.33 -19.06 7.73
N ASN A 194 22.56 -18.96 8.25
CA ASN A 194 23.76 -19.37 7.53
C ASN A 194 23.79 -20.87 7.26
N GLN A 195 23.39 -21.71 8.22
CA GLN A 195 23.29 -23.15 8.06
C GLN A 195 22.21 -23.52 7.05
N THR A 196 21.04 -22.89 7.13
CA THR A 196 19.93 -23.16 6.20
C THR A 196 20.28 -22.77 4.77
N LEU A 197 21.00 -21.67 4.59
CA LEU A 197 21.36 -21.17 3.26
C LEU A 197 22.68 -21.75 2.72
N GLY A 198 23.49 -22.35 3.60
CA GLY A 198 24.79 -22.94 3.29
C GLY A 198 25.92 -21.90 3.10
N ARG A 199 25.77 -20.70 3.66
CA ARG A 199 26.70 -19.58 3.49
C ARG A 199 26.49 -18.49 4.54
N GLU A 200 27.45 -17.58 4.68
CA GLU A 200 27.25 -16.37 5.46
C GLU A 200 26.34 -15.37 4.75
N ILE A 201 25.35 -14.83 5.46
CA ILE A 201 24.42 -13.82 4.95
C ILE A 201 24.74 -12.49 5.64
N PRO A 202 24.84 -11.39 4.88
CA PRO A 202 25.00 -10.08 5.48
C PRO A 202 23.87 -9.78 6.48
N SER A 203 24.24 -9.40 7.69
CA SER A 203 23.30 -8.97 8.72
C SER A 203 23.57 -7.55 9.16
N LYS A 204 22.50 -6.80 9.44
CA LYS A 204 22.53 -5.42 9.91
C LYS A 204 21.68 -5.29 11.16
N ARG A 205 22.02 -4.34 12.02
CA ARG A 205 21.34 -4.07 13.29
C ARG A 205 20.76 -2.66 13.26
N ILE A 206 19.47 -2.53 13.48
CA ILE A 206 18.74 -1.26 13.48
C ILE A 206 18.01 -1.11 14.82
N ASP A 207 18.11 0.09 15.38
CA ASP A 207 17.35 0.54 16.53
C ASP A 207 16.03 1.13 16.04
N CYS A 208 14.96 0.88 16.79
CA CYS A 208 13.63 1.34 16.45
C CYS A 208 13.26 2.66 17.12
N ASN A 209 14.13 3.23 17.97
CA ASN A 209 13.94 4.58 18.49
C ASN A 209 14.38 5.62 17.44
N LEU A 210 13.42 6.17 16.69
CA LEU A 210 13.66 7.09 15.58
C LEU A 210 13.60 8.57 15.96
N GLU A 211 12.87 8.93 17.02
CA GLU A 211 12.54 10.32 17.35
C GLU A 211 13.31 10.87 18.57
N GLU A 212 13.62 10.04 19.57
CA GLU A 212 14.25 10.49 20.84
C GLU A 212 15.77 10.23 20.87
N ALA A 213 16.39 10.15 19.70
CA ALA A 213 17.78 9.77 19.54
C ALA A 213 18.70 10.99 19.38
N GLY A 214 19.76 11.11 20.18
CA GLY A 214 20.80 12.11 19.97
C GLY A 214 21.61 11.90 18.67
N PRO A 215 22.48 12.85 18.31
CA PRO A 215 23.18 12.86 17.01
C PRO A 215 23.93 11.56 16.70
N ALA A 216 24.63 10.98 17.68
CA ALA A 216 25.38 9.74 17.53
C ALA A 216 24.49 8.52 17.24
N HIS A 217 23.31 8.47 17.85
CA HIS A 217 22.31 7.44 17.60
C HIS A 217 21.73 7.56 16.19
N ILE A 218 21.36 8.78 15.78
CA ILE A 218 20.82 9.05 14.45
C ILE A 218 21.88 8.71 13.39
N TRP A 219 23.13 9.13 13.59
CA TRP A 219 24.26 8.80 12.71
C TRP A 219 24.38 7.30 12.43
N LEU A 220 24.37 6.49 13.49
CA LEU A 220 24.53 5.04 13.37
C LEU A 220 23.35 4.40 12.63
N THR A 221 22.13 4.81 12.94
CA THR A 221 20.92 4.34 12.22
C THR A 221 20.94 4.75 10.75
N ARG A 222 21.19 6.03 10.45
CA ARG A 222 21.19 6.56 9.08
C ARG A 222 22.23 5.89 8.20
N ASN A 223 23.46 5.72 8.68
CA ASN A 223 24.49 5.04 7.90
C ASN A 223 24.22 3.54 7.76
N THR A 224 23.59 2.89 8.75
CA THR A 224 23.13 1.49 8.57
C THR A 224 22.07 1.38 7.47
N ILE A 225 21.10 2.31 7.44
CA ILE A 225 20.09 2.37 6.37
C ILE A 225 20.75 2.64 5.01
N ARG A 226 21.68 3.60 4.93
CA ARG A 226 22.48 3.85 3.74
C ARG A 226 23.13 2.58 3.22
N GLU A 227 23.84 1.85 4.07
CA GLU A 227 24.51 0.60 3.69
C GLU A 227 23.54 -0.44 3.11
N ILE A 228 22.34 -0.58 3.70
CA ILE A 228 21.32 -1.50 3.19
C ILE A 228 20.82 -1.07 1.81
N LEU A 229 20.53 0.23 1.63
CA LEU A 229 20.10 0.77 0.34
C LEU A 229 21.20 0.69 -0.72
N GLU A 230 22.46 0.92 -0.32
CA GLU A 230 23.64 0.83 -1.19
C GLU A 230 23.83 -0.60 -1.71
N ILE A 231 23.63 -1.63 -0.87
CA ILE A 231 23.60 -3.04 -1.32
C ILE A 231 22.61 -3.22 -2.47
N ALA A 232 21.39 -2.67 -2.36
CA ALA A 232 20.38 -2.79 -3.41
C ALA A 232 20.79 -2.11 -4.73
N THR A 233 21.68 -1.11 -4.70
CA THR A 233 22.17 -0.44 -5.92
C THR A 233 23.28 -1.21 -6.63
N VAL A 234 24.07 -2.00 -5.91
CA VAL A 234 25.20 -2.75 -6.45
C VAL A 234 24.78 -4.14 -6.95
N LYS A 235 23.74 -4.71 -6.37
CA LYS A 235 23.24 -6.05 -6.74
C LYS A 235 22.62 -6.05 -8.14
N ILE A 236 23.03 -7.02 -8.95
CA ILE A 236 22.45 -7.26 -10.28
C ILE A 236 20.97 -7.63 -10.10
N PRO A 237 20.04 -6.92 -10.74
CA PRO A 237 18.63 -7.26 -10.65
C PRO A 237 18.38 -8.68 -11.17
N VAL A 238 17.60 -9.46 -10.43
CA VAL A 238 17.09 -10.73 -10.92
C VAL A 238 15.78 -10.47 -11.65
N THR A 239 15.71 -10.92 -12.90
CA THR A 239 14.51 -10.86 -13.73
C THR A 239 13.61 -12.05 -13.45
N ARG A 240 12.29 -11.85 -13.56
CA ARG A 240 11.28 -12.91 -13.42
C ARG A 240 11.52 -14.12 -14.33
N GLU A 241 12.12 -13.92 -15.50
CA GLU A 241 12.43 -14.99 -16.45
C GLU A 241 13.54 -15.94 -15.94
N ARG A 242 14.40 -15.44 -15.04
CA ARG A 242 15.46 -16.22 -14.39
C ARG A 242 15.03 -16.85 -13.08
N THR A 243 13.81 -16.58 -12.61
CA THR A 243 13.32 -17.17 -11.36
C THR A 243 12.59 -18.46 -11.66
N HIS A 244 13.32 -19.57 -11.60
CA HIS A 244 12.70 -20.89 -11.55
C HIS A 244 12.28 -21.13 -10.10
N VAL A 245 10.99 -20.92 -9.79
CA VAL A 245 10.45 -21.40 -8.52
C VAL A 245 10.55 -22.92 -8.56
N HIS A 246 11.53 -23.48 -7.84
CA HIS A 246 11.66 -24.92 -7.72
C HIS A 246 10.39 -25.44 -7.04
N LYS A 247 9.65 -26.34 -7.70
CA LYS A 247 8.55 -27.05 -7.02
C LYS A 247 9.12 -27.72 -5.77
N LEU A 248 8.51 -27.45 -4.62
CA LEU A 248 8.86 -28.16 -3.38
C LEU A 248 8.78 -29.66 -3.61
N GLN A 249 9.64 -30.44 -2.96
CA GLN A 249 9.56 -31.90 -3.01
C GLN A 249 8.16 -32.44 -2.65
N MET A 250 7.43 -31.77 -1.75
CA MET A 250 6.02 -32.10 -1.48
C MET A 250 5.09 -31.78 -2.64
N MET A 251 5.30 -30.68 -3.37
CA MET A 251 4.52 -30.36 -4.56
C MET A 251 4.83 -31.35 -5.68
N THR A 252 6.10 -31.69 -5.89
CA THR A 252 6.52 -32.74 -6.82
C THR A 252 5.96 -34.10 -6.40
N ALA A 253 5.94 -34.42 -5.10
CA ALA A 253 5.35 -35.67 -4.61
C ALA A 253 3.82 -35.69 -4.77
N ILE A 254 3.13 -34.56 -4.57
CA ILE A 254 1.70 -34.41 -4.84
C ILE A 254 1.45 -34.53 -6.33
N ASP A 255 2.24 -33.86 -7.17
CA ASP A 255 2.17 -34.00 -8.63
C ASP A 255 2.41 -35.43 -9.03
N ASP A 256 3.41 -36.13 -8.49
CA ASP A 256 3.69 -37.52 -8.78
C ASP A 256 2.59 -38.46 -8.27
N ILE A 257 1.95 -38.15 -7.14
CA ILE A 257 0.81 -38.90 -6.62
C ILE A 257 -0.41 -38.67 -7.52
N VAL A 258 -0.68 -37.42 -7.90
CA VAL A 258 -1.77 -37.05 -8.81
C VAL A 258 -1.52 -37.65 -10.20
N HIS A 259 -0.29 -37.57 -10.69
CA HIS A 259 0.14 -38.06 -11.98
C HIS A 259 0.10 -39.59 -12.00
N ARG A 260 0.59 -40.29 -10.98
CA ARG A 260 0.49 -41.76 -10.86
C ARG A 260 -0.94 -42.25 -10.64
N ARG A 261 -1.75 -41.52 -9.86
CA ARG A 261 -3.11 -41.95 -9.50
C ARG A 261 -4.14 -41.64 -10.59
N TYR A 262 -3.82 -40.70 -11.48
CA TYR A 262 -4.72 -40.26 -12.54
C TYR A 262 -4.10 -40.31 -13.95
N GLU A 263 -2.91 -40.89 -14.12
CA GLU A 263 -2.39 -41.25 -15.45
C GLU A 263 -3.39 -42.15 -16.16
N GLY A 264 -3.87 -41.69 -17.33
CA GLY A 264 -4.94 -42.34 -18.10
C GLY A 264 -6.38 -41.84 -17.80
N LYS A 265 -6.61 -41.10 -16.69
CA LYS A 265 -7.90 -40.44 -16.38
C LYS A 265 -7.82 -38.90 -16.40
N LEU A 266 -6.62 -38.34 -16.40
CA LEU A 266 -6.36 -36.90 -16.41
C LEU A 266 -6.70 -36.23 -17.75
N ASP A 267 -6.67 -36.93 -18.87
CA ASP A 267 -6.95 -36.32 -20.19
C ASP A 267 -8.44 -35.97 -20.36
N PRO A 268 -9.41 -36.85 -19.99
CA PRO A 268 -10.82 -36.48 -19.91
C PRO A 268 -11.12 -35.43 -18.82
N ALA A 269 -10.46 -35.50 -17.67
CA ALA A 269 -10.67 -34.57 -16.56
C ALA A 269 -10.08 -33.18 -16.85
N HIS A 270 -8.91 -33.08 -17.49
CA HIS A 270 -8.36 -31.82 -17.99
C HIS A 270 -9.25 -31.25 -19.09
N LYS A 271 -9.72 -32.06 -20.04
CA LYS A 271 -10.69 -31.62 -21.05
C LYS A 271 -12.01 -31.16 -20.43
N ALA A 272 -12.47 -31.81 -19.36
CA ALA A 272 -13.66 -31.40 -18.61
C ALA A 272 -13.43 -30.12 -17.81
N CYS A 273 -12.29 -29.97 -17.13
CA CYS A 273 -11.91 -28.74 -16.43
C CYS A 273 -11.70 -27.56 -17.37
N ASP A 274 -11.08 -27.77 -18.54
CA ASP A 274 -10.96 -26.76 -19.58
C ASP A 274 -12.33 -26.39 -20.17
N SER A 275 -13.22 -27.37 -20.32
CA SER A 275 -14.60 -27.11 -20.76
C SER A 275 -15.40 -26.35 -19.70
N LEU A 276 -15.23 -26.69 -18.42
CA LEU A 276 -15.85 -25.97 -17.28
C LEU A 276 -15.27 -24.58 -17.10
N ARG A 277 -13.97 -24.39 -17.34
CA ARG A 277 -13.31 -23.08 -17.32
C ARG A 277 -13.83 -22.20 -18.45
N LYS A 278 -13.93 -22.75 -19.67
CA LYS A 278 -14.56 -22.08 -20.82
C LYS A 278 -16.04 -21.75 -20.56
N LEU A 279 -16.79 -22.64 -19.90
CA LEU A 279 -18.19 -22.39 -19.51
C LEU A 279 -18.31 -21.32 -18.42
N SER A 280 -17.41 -21.31 -17.44
CA SER A 280 -17.35 -20.28 -16.40
C SER A 280 -16.98 -18.92 -16.97
N GLU A 281 -15.98 -18.87 -17.85
CA GLU A 281 -15.59 -17.67 -18.59
C GLU A 281 -16.75 -17.16 -19.47
N ALA A 282 -17.46 -18.06 -20.15
CA ALA A 282 -18.66 -17.71 -20.92
C ALA A 282 -19.82 -17.21 -20.04
N ALA A 283 -20.04 -17.79 -18.87
CA ALA A 283 -21.06 -17.35 -17.91
C ALA A 283 -20.72 -15.97 -17.31
N GLN A 284 -19.45 -15.73 -16.98
CA GLN A 284 -18.98 -14.41 -16.56
C GLN A 284 -19.12 -13.37 -17.67
N LEU A 285 -18.85 -13.76 -18.92
CA LEU A 285 -19.08 -12.89 -20.08
C LEU A 285 -20.57 -12.59 -20.27
N ALA A 286 -21.45 -13.58 -20.09
CA ALA A 286 -22.89 -13.42 -20.17
C ALA A 286 -23.44 -12.49 -19.08
N LEU A 287 -22.94 -12.60 -17.84
CA LEU A 287 -23.26 -11.67 -16.76
C LEU A 287 -22.81 -10.24 -17.10
N LYS A 288 -21.59 -10.07 -17.63
CA LYS A 288 -21.11 -8.76 -18.10
C LYS A 288 -21.96 -8.20 -19.23
N ILE A 289 -22.42 -9.04 -20.17
CA ILE A 289 -23.33 -8.62 -21.25
C ILE A 289 -24.67 -8.16 -20.68
N GLU A 290 -25.20 -8.87 -19.68
CA GLU A 290 -26.47 -8.51 -19.05
C GLU A 290 -26.38 -7.20 -18.26
N ASP A 291 -25.28 -6.99 -17.53
CA ASP A 291 -25.01 -5.71 -16.86
C ASP A 291 -24.83 -4.58 -17.87
N THR A 292 -24.16 -4.84 -19.00
CA THR A 292 -24.03 -3.88 -20.10
C THR A 292 -25.39 -3.54 -20.73
N LYS A 293 -26.28 -4.53 -20.91
CA LYS A 293 -27.66 -4.29 -21.39
C LYS A 293 -28.50 -3.47 -20.42
N ARG A 294 -28.36 -3.72 -19.11
CA ARG A 294 -29.02 -2.90 -18.08
C ARG A 294 -28.54 -1.47 -18.14
N GLU A 295 -27.23 -1.26 -18.31
CA GLU A 295 -26.66 0.08 -18.42
C GLU A 295 -27.11 0.79 -19.71
N ILE A 296 -27.14 0.09 -20.86
CA ILE A 296 -27.71 0.63 -22.11
C ILE A 296 -29.18 1.03 -21.91
N THR A 297 -29.97 0.21 -21.21
CA THR A 297 -31.39 0.51 -20.91
C THR A 297 -31.52 1.75 -20.03
N ARG A 298 -30.67 1.87 -19.00
CA ARG A 298 -30.60 3.05 -18.13
C ARG A 298 -30.23 4.31 -18.92
N ILE A 299 -29.23 4.23 -19.79
CA ILE A 299 -28.81 5.34 -20.66
C ILE A 299 -29.95 5.74 -21.59
N ASN A 300 -30.65 4.78 -22.20
CA ASN A 300 -31.78 5.07 -23.09
C ASN A 300 -32.93 5.75 -22.35
N GLU A 301 -33.23 5.35 -21.11
CA GLU A 301 -34.25 6.04 -20.30
C GLU A 301 -33.81 7.46 -19.91
N LEU A 302 -32.53 7.67 -19.59
CA LEU A 302 -31.98 9.01 -19.35
C LEU A 302 -32.05 9.89 -20.60
N LEU A 303 -31.74 9.35 -21.78
CA LEU A 303 -31.89 10.06 -23.06
C LEU A 303 -33.37 10.40 -23.34
N ARG A 304 -34.29 9.48 -23.05
CA ARG A 304 -35.74 9.73 -23.17
C ARG A 304 -36.20 10.83 -22.22
N GLN A 305 -35.74 10.81 -20.98
CA GLN A 305 -36.02 11.86 -20.00
C GLN A 305 -35.45 13.21 -20.45
N TYR A 306 -34.22 13.21 -20.97
CA TYR A 306 -33.60 14.40 -21.53
C TYR A 306 -34.40 14.96 -22.72
N ASP A 307 -34.85 14.12 -23.65
CA ASP A 307 -35.68 14.54 -24.78
C ASP A 307 -37.04 15.08 -24.32
N MET A 308 -37.67 14.45 -23.33
CA MET A 308 -38.89 14.98 -22.71
C MET A 308 -38.65 16.35 -22.07
N PHE A 309 -37.54 16.51 -21.35
CA PHE A 309 -37.15 17.76 -20.70
C PHE A 309 -36.87 18.84 -21.73
N ARG A 310 -36.13 18.51 -22.80
CA ARG A 310 -35.84 19.37 -23.94
C ARG A 310 -37.12 19.82 -24.65
N GLN A 311 -38.06 18.90 -24.93
CA GLN A 311 -39.34 19.25 -25.53
C GLN A 311 -40.18 20.14 -24.63
N HIS A 312 -40.16 19.91 -23.31
CA HIS A 312 -40.84 20.76 -22.34
C HIS A 312 -40.22 22.17 -22.28
N TRP A 313 -38.88 22.26 -22.29
CA TRP A 313 -38.14 23.53 -22.31
C TRP A 313 -38.31 24.32 -23.62
N VAL A 314 -38.36 23.63 -24.77
CA VAL A 314 -38.67 24.27 -26.06
C VAL A 314 -40.11 24.79 -26.07
N LYS A 315 -41.07 24.03 -25.51
CA LYS A 315 -42.48 24.45 -25.43
C LYS A 315 -42.74 25.56 -24.41
N SER A 316 -41.92 25.68 -23.37
CA SER A 316 -42.10 26.72 -22.34
C SER A 316 -41.59 28.10 -22.76
N GLY A 317 -40.95 28.24 -23.94
CA GLY A 317 -40.40 29.52 -24.43
C GLY A 317 -39.14 29.99 -23.70
N VAL A 318 -38.80 29.39 -22.55
CA VAL A 318 -37.65 29.74 -21.71
C VAL A 318 -36.31 29.46 -22.41
N LEU A 319 -36.27 28.46 -23.30
CA LEU A 319 -35.03 28.09 -24.01
C LEU A 319 -34.53 29.19 -24.95
N GLN A 320 -35.43 29.98 -25.54
CA GLN A 320 -35.04 31.00 -26.50
C GLN A 320 -34.35 32.17 -25.79
N GLU A 321 -34.88 32.63 -24.66
CA GLU A 321 -34.26 33.71 -23.87
C GLU A 321 -32.96 33.26 -23.21
N VAL A 322 -32.89 32.06 -22.63
CA VAL A 322 -31.68 31.57 -21.95
C VAL A 322 -30.57 31.23 -22.94
N LEU A 323 -30.87 30.65 -24.10
CA LEU A 323 -29.84 30.38 -25.12
C LEU A 323 -29.40 31.66 -25.85
N LEU A 324 -30.30 32.63 -26.09
CA LEU A 324 -29.89 33.94 -26.62
C LEU A 324 -28.96 34.67 -25.64
N ASP A 325 -29.26 34.62 -24.34
CA ASP A 325 -28.41 35.21 -23.30
C ASP A 325 -27.08 34.45 -23.14
N TYR A 326 -27.07 33.12 -23.29
CA TYR A 326 -25.87 32.29 -23.24
C TYR A 326 -24.96 32.50 -24.45
N PHE A 327 -25.51 32.51 -25.68
CA PHE A 327 -24.74 32.75 -26.90
C PHE A 327 -24.21 34.19 -26.98
N TYR A 328 -25.02 35.19 -26.58
CA TYR A 328 -24.60 36.59 -26.56
C TYR A 328 -23.43 36.82 -25.59
N LYS A 329 -23.42 36.16 -24.43
CA LYS A 329 -22.36 36.29 -23.42
C LYS A 329 -21.13 35.41 -23.70
N PHE A 330 -21.29 34.29 -24.43
CA PHE A 330 -20.16 33.45 -24.83
C PHE A 330 -19.33 34.10 -25.94
N GLU A 331 -19.95 34.81 -26.89
CA GLU A 331 -19.22 35.55 -27.94
C GLU A 331 -18.44 36.77 -27.44
N HIS A 332 -18.81 37.33 -26.26
CA HIS A 332 -18.22 38.58 -25.75
C HIS A 332 -17.23 38.42 -24.59
N GLY A 333 -16.73 37.20 -24.35
CA GLY A 333 -15.53 36.93 -23.55
C GLY A 333 -15.70 37.12 -22.04
N ASN A 334 -15.87 36.00 -21.30
CA ASN A 334 -16.02 36.04 -19.85
C ASN A 334 -14.68 35.85 -19.11
N THR A 335 -14.47 36.68 -18.10
CA THR A 335 -13.37 36.54 -17.14
C THR A 335 -13.70 35.47 -16.09
N ARG A 336 -12.69 35.00 -15.35
CA ARG A 336 -12.85 33.97 -14.30
C ARG A 336 -13.90 34.33 -13.23
N GLN A 337 -14.07 35.62 -12.93
CA GLN A 337 -15.09 36.11 -12.00
C GLN A 337 -16.51 35.90 -12.53
N ASP A 338 -16.70 36.02 -13.85
CA ASP A 338 -17.99 35.74 -14.47
C ASP A 338 -18.29 34.24 -14.33
N ILE A 339 -17.34 33.34 -14.61
CA ILE A 339 -17.56 31.89 -14.44
C ILE A 339 -17.97 31.51 -13.01
N GLU A 340 -17.37 32.12 -11.98
CA GLU A 340 -17.73 31.87 -10.58
C GLU A 340 -19.10 32.43 -10.20
N ARG A 341 -19.43 33.64 -10.67
CA ARG A 341 -20.78 34.20 -10.52
C ARG A 341 -21.83 33.29 -11.18
N TRP A 342 -21.53 32.76 -12.36
CA TRP A 342 -22.44 31.87 -13.09
C TRP A 342 -22.63 30.53 -12.40
N ARG A 343 -21.58 29.96 -11.79
CA ARG A 343 -21.73 28.77 -10.93
C ARG A 343 -22.66 29.03 -9.75
N SER A 344 -22.59 30.21 -9.15
CA SER A 344 -23.48 30.61 -8.05
C SER A 344 -24.94 30.75 -8.51
N GLU A 345 -25.17 31.37 -9.67
CA GLU A 345 -26.52 31.54 -10.23
C GLU A 345 -27.12 30.20 -10.68
N LEU A 346 -26.33 29.30 -11.28
CA LEU A 346 -26.74 27.93 -11.63
C LEU A 346 -27.09 27.09 -10.41
N ASN A 347 -26.30 27.18 -9.33
CA ASN A 347 -26.61 26.49 -8.08
C ASN A 347 -27.92 27.00 -7.48
N THR A 348 -28.15 28.31 -7.51
CA THR A 348 -29.41 28.93 -7.02
C THR A 348 -30.61 28.44 -7.83
N LEU A 349 -30.48 28.36 -9.15
CA LEU A 349 -31.51 27.82 -10.04
C LEU A 349 -31.76 26.33 -9.78
N ASN A 350 -30.71 25.54 -9.59
CA ASN A 350 -30.82 24.11 -9.30
C ASN A 350 -31.55 23.88 -7.97
N THR A 351 -31.23 24.66 -6.92
CA THR A 351 -31.95 24.61 -5.65
C THR A 351 -33.43 24.95 -5.80
N ARG A 352 -33.79 25.97 -6.60
CA ARG A 352 -35.19 26.30 -6.88
C ARG A 352 -35.91 25.18 -7.64
N LEU A 353 -35.22 24.51 -8.54
CA LEU A 353 -35.75 23.41 -9.35
C LEU A 353 -35.98 22.15 -8.50
N GLU A 354 -35.05 21.84 -7.59
CA GLU A 354 -35.23 20.79 -6.59
C GLU A 354 -36.42 21.07 -5.67
N ASP A 355 -36.61 22.33 -5.27
CA ASP A 355 -37.72 22.74 -4.42
C ASP A 355 -39.08 22.64 -5.14
N GLN A 356 -39.11 22.94 -6.45
CA GLN A 356 -40.29 22.70 -7.29
C GLN A 356 -40.56 21.21 -7.51
N ASN A 357 -39.52 20.40 -7.74
CA ASN A 357 -39.67 18.95 -7.86
C ASN A 357 -40.16 18.31 -6.56
N ARG A 358 -39.71 18.78 -5.39
CA ARG A 358 -40.26 18.34 -4.09
C ARG A 358 -41.74 18.67 -3.99
N LYS A 359 -42.16 19.89 -4.33
CA LYS A 359 -43.58 20.28 -4.36
C LYS A 359 -44.39 19.40 -5.32
N HIS A 360 -43.83 19.06 -6.48
CA HIS A 360 -44.50 18.21 -7.46
C HIS A 360 -44.62 16.75 -6.99
N THR A 361 -43.58 16.19 -6.36
CA THR A 361 -43.60 14.85 -5.76
C THR A 361 -44.59 14.79 -4.60
N THR A 362 -44.68 15.83 -3.77
CA THR A 362 -45.70 15.93 -2.71
C THR A 362 -47.12 15.93 -3.29
N LEU A 363 -47.36 16.64 -4.39
CA LEU A 363 -48.66 16.63 -5.09
C LEU A 363 -48.97 15.26 -5.72
N THR A 364 -47.97 14.55 -6.26
CA THR A 364 -48.13 13.20 -6.81
C THR A 364 -48.42 12.16 -5.71
N VAL A 365 -47.80 12.26 -4.54
CA VAL A 365 -48.07 11.40 -3.38
C VAL A 365 -49.49 11.65 -2.85
N ILE A 366 -49.94 12.91 -2.79
CA ILE A 366 -51.33 13.26 -2.45
C ILE A 366 -52.32 12.68 -3.47
N ALA A 367 -51.99 12.73 -4.76
CA ALA A 367 -52.84 12.14 -5.82
C ALA A 367 -52.90 10.61 -5.75
N GLN A 368 -51.80 9.93 -5.40
CA GLN A 368 -51.75 8.47 -5.26
C GLN A 368 -52.45 7.97 -3.98
N HIS A 369 -52.46 8.74 -2.90
CA HIS A 369 -53.21 8.40 -1.68
C HIS A 369 -54.73 8.55 -1.85
N ASN A 370 -55.19 9.27 -2.87
CA ASN A 370 -56.61 9.48 -3.19
C ASN A 370 -57.13 8.55 -4.31
N ALA A 371 -56.35 7.54 -4.71
CA ALA A 371 -56.73 6.55 -5.72
C ALA A 371 -57.37 5.28 -5.14
N GLY A 372 -58.06 5.40 -4.00
CA GLY A 372 -58.95 4.38 -3.42
C GLY A 372 -60.41 4.85 -3.48
N ASP A 373 -61.28 3.94 -3.96
CA ASP A 373 -62.73 4.04 -4.25
C ASP A 373 -63.32 5.45 -4.56
N PRO A 374 -63.67 5.77 -5.83
CA PRO A 374 -64.02 7.14 -6.25
C PRO A 374 -65.31 7.73 -5.68
N SER A 375 -66.16 6.95 -5.00
CA SER A 375 -67.48 7.44 -4.54
C SER A 375 -67.47 8.05 -3.14
N GLU A 376 -66.54 7.67 -2.27
CA GLU A 376 -66.47 8.15 -0.88
C GLU A 376 -65.56 9.38 -0.70
N ASN A 377 -64.67 9.64 -1.68
CA ASN A 377 -63.64 10.66 -1.57
C ASN A 377 -64.04 12.05 -2.10
N MET A 378 -65.02 12.17 -2.98
CA MET A 378 -65.38 13.48 -3.58
C MET A 378 -66.09 14.40 -2.57
N GLU A 379 -66.94 13.86 -1.69
CA GLU A 379 -67.68 14.64 -0.68
C GLU A 379 -66.75 15.13 0.44
N GLN A 380 -65.79 14.30 0.86
CA GLN A 380 -64.76 14.70 1.84
C GLN A 380 -63.75 15.70 1.26
N LEU A 381 -63.41 15.59 -0.03
CA LEU A 381 -62.52 16.54 -0.70
C LEU A 381 -63.19 17.91 -0.86
N MET A 382 -64.47 17.95 -1.25
CA MET A 382 -65.24 19.20 -1.35
C MET A 382 -65.47 19.86 0.03
N SER A 383 -65.62 19.07 1.09
CA SER A 383 -65.68 19.54 2.49
C SER A 383 -64.34 20.12 2.98
N LYS A 384 -63.21 19.55 2.58
CA LYS A 384 -61.87 20.08 2.93
C LYS A 384 -61.50 21.32 2.12
N ILE A 385 -61.88 21.38 0.84
CA ILE A 385 -61.62 22.55 -0.02
C ILE A 385 -62.47 23.76 0.40
N SER A 386 -63.69 23.55 0.90
CA SER A 386 -64.53 24.67 1.41
C SER A 386 -63.97 25.30 2.69
N LYS A 387 -63.23 24.55 3.52
CA LYS A 387 -62.52 25.06 4.71
C LYS A 387 -61.29 25.93 4.41
N TYR A 388 -60.76 25.91 3.18
CA TYR A 388 -59.60 26.69 2.76
C TYR A 388 -59.95 27.79 1.75
N ARG A 389 -61.23 28.14 1.61
CA ARG A 389 -61.74 29.26 0.79
C ARG A 389 -62.40 30.39 1.60
N MET A 390 -62.11 30.46 2.91
CA MET A 390 -62.11 31.70 3.71
C MET A 390 -60.70 31.87 4.27
#